data_AF-A0A2S8F772-F1
#
_entry.id   AF-A0A2S8F772-F1
#
_cell.length_a   1.000
_cell.length_b   1.000
_cell.length_c   1.000
_cell.angle_alpha   90.00
_cell.angle_beta   90.00
_cell.angle_gamma   90.00
#
_symmetry.space_group_name_H-M   'P 1'
#
loop_
_entity.id
_entity.type
_entity.pdbx_description
1 polymer ?
#
loop_
_entity_poly.entity_id
_entity_poly.type
_entity_poly.pdbx_seq_one_letter_code
_entity_poly.pdbx_strand_id
1 'polypeptide(L)'
;MAALVLPLLASSCYAQYWGGPWGGGYHASTAAEGYQRGLADVVRSQGQYNLDTSRANVNQQEANAAYIENRNRAQEVWFDMRRRNDAFRAEQAGPRVTSEQIFRINAQRAPKRLNDDQIDPVTGELHWPLLLTSMIYTPYREVIDAGFENRHQKGSFSDFDAHQTVVKAVDSMYDELKKRIRDYEPQQYIDANRFMEALSHDVRFPSS
;
A
#
# COMPACT_ATOMS: atom_id res chain seq x y z
N MET A 1 38.05 30.80 -27.98
CA MET A 1 38.42 29.60 -28.74
C MET A 1 39.93 29.46 -28.73
N ALA A 2 40.45 28.47 -28.01
CA ALA A 2 41.84 28.03 -28.12
C ALA A 2 41.83 26.54 -27.74
N ALA A 3 41.75 25.70 -28.77
CA ALA A 3 41.88 24.26 -28.64
C ALA A 3 43.32 23.93 -28.27
N LEU A 4 43.52 23.31 -27.11
CA LEU A 4 44.82 22.78 -26.70
C LEU A 4 44.77 21.26 -26.83
N VAL A 5 45.50 20.83 -27.85
CA VAL A 5 45.59 19.51 -28.45
C VAL A 5 46.22 18.53 -27.46
N LEU A 6 45.56 17.39 -27.26
CA LEU A 6 46.07 16.18 -26.60
C LEU A 6 47.26 15.61 -27.40
N PRO A 7 48.46 15.46 -26.82
CA PRO A 7 49.47 14.61 -27.42
C PRO A 7 49.17 13.15 -27.07
N LEU A 8 48.55 12.45 -28.02
CA LEU A 8 48.82 11.03 -28.25
C LEU A 8 50.28 10.87 -28.68
N LEU A 9 50.82 9.65 -28.50
CA LEU A 9 52.17 9.15 -28.86
C LEU A 9 53.12 9.14 -27.66
N ALA A 10 53.79 8.06 -27.29
CA ALA A 10 53.85 6.72 -27.85
C ALA A 10 54.33 5.79 -26.74
N SER A 11 53.79 4.57 -26.67
CA SER A 11 54.38 3.50 -25.87
C SER A 11 55.81 3.26 -26.36
N SER A 12 56.80 3.73 -25.62
CA SER A 12 58.20 3.36 -25.84
C SER A 12 58.36 1.89 -25.45
N CYS A 13 58.18 1.02 -26.45
CA CYS A 13 58.64 -0.35 -26.42
C CYS A 13 60.17 -0.34 -26.28
N TYR A 14 60.66 -0.54 -25.08
CA TYR A 14 62.07 -0.86 -24.90
C TYR A 14 62.29 -2.29 -25.41
N ALA A 15 62.86 -2.38 -26.61
CA ALA A 15 63.50 -3.59 -27.09
C ALA A 15 64.70 -3.89 -26.18
N GLN A 16 64.51 -4.75 -25.19
CA GLN A 16 65.60 -5.35 -24.43
C GLN A 16 66.18 -6.52 -25.24
N TYR A 17 67.12 -6.20 -26.12
CA TYR A 17 68.07 -7.18 -26.64
C TYR A 17 69.37 -7.04 -25.85
N TRP A 18 69.69 -8.01 -25.01
CA TRP A 18 71.07 -8.37 -24.70
C TRP A 18 71.10 -9.79 -24.13
N GLY A 19 71.65 -10.70 -24.92
CA GLY A 19 71.90 -12.08 -24.54
C GLY A 19 72.86 -12.15 -23.35
N GLY A 20 72.47 -12.94 -22.36
CA GLY A 20 73.31 -13.39 -21.24
C GLY A 20 73.24 -14.92 -21.17
N PRO A 21 74.31 -15.58 -20.72
CA PRO A 21 74.73 -16.88 -21.20
C PRO A 21 73.76 -17.99 -20.80
N TRP A 22 73.62 -18.96 -21.70
CA TRP A 22 73.04 -20.27 -21.46
C TRP A 22 73.68 -20.93 -20.23
N GLY A 23 73.13 -20.63 -19.05
CA GLY A 23 73.33 -21.36 -17.83
C GLY A 23 72.54 -22.66 -17.92
N GLY A 24 73.08 -23.60 -18.70
CA GLY A 24 72.65 -24.99 -18.68
C GLY A 24 72.85 -25.54 -17.28
N GLY A 25 71.82 -25.41 -16.45
CA GLY A 25 71.72 -26.14 -15.21
C GLY A 25 71.72 -27.62 -15.55
N TYR A 26 72.83 -28.29 -15.21
CA TYR A 26 72.90 -29.74 -15.20
C TYR A 26 71.88 -30.28 -14.19
N HIS A 27 70.65 -30.48 -14.63
CA HIS A 27 69.74 -31.38 -13.96
C HIS A 27 70.11 -32.77 -14.44
N ALA A 28 70.82 -33.52 -13.60
CA ALA A 28 70.83 -34.97 -13.70
C ALA A 28 69.40 -35.44 -13.38
N SER A 29 68.51 -35.41 -14.37
CA SER A 29 67.13 -35.87 -14.24
C SER A 29 67.11 -37.39 -14.13
N THR A 30 67.62 -37.92 -13.01
CA THR A 30 67.42 -39.32 -12.68
C THR A 30 65.97 -39.44 -12.28
N ALA A 31 65.22 -40.39 -12.87
CA ALA A 31 63.79 -40.56 -12.58
C ALA A 31 63.50 -40.63 -11.06
N ALA A 32 64.45 -41.15 -10.27
CA ALA A 32 64.41 -41.19 -8.82
C ALA A 32 64.42 -39.79 -8.14
N GLU A 33 65.21 -38.83 -8.63
CA GLU A 33 65.25 -37.47 -8.05
C GLU A 33 63.99 -36.68 -8.38
N GLY A 34 63.50 -36.78 -9.63
CA GLY A 34 62.21 -36.20 -10.01
C GLY A 34 61.04 -36.78 -9.21
N TYR A 35 61.09 -38.09 -8.93
CA TYR A 35 60.10 -38.77 -8.08
C TYR A 35 60.16 -38.28 -6.63
N GLN A 36 61.35 -38.15 -6.03
CA GLN A 36 61.52 -37.65 -4.67
C GLN A 36 61.08 -36.19 -4.52
N ARG A 37 61.40 -35.32 -5.49
CA ARG A 37 60.92 -33.93 -5.52
C ARG A 37 59.40 -33.85 -5.68
N GLY A 38 58.82 -34.66 -6.57
CA GLY A 38 57.37 -34.74 -6.73
C GLY A 38 56.66 -35.19 -5.44
N LEU A 39 57.22 -36.16 -4.72
CA LEU A 39 56.70 -36.57 -3.41
C LEU A 39 56.82 -35.45 -2.36
N ALA A 40 57.93 -34.72 -2.32
CA ALA A 40 58.09 -33.56 -1.44
C ALA A 40 57.12 -32.42 -1.79
N ASP A 41 56.82 -32.22 -3.08
CA ASP A 41 55.83 -31.26 -3.56
C ASP A 41 54.41 -31.65 -3.14
N VAL A 42 54.07 -32.94 -3.18
CA VAL A 42 52.78 -33.44 -2.66
C VAL A 42 52.65 -33.19 -1.16
N VAL A 43 53.68 -33.49 -0.36
CA VAL A 43 53.64 -33.26 1.09
C VAL A 43 53.53 -31.77 1.43
N ARG A 44 54.28 -30.91 0.71
CA ARG A 44 54.16 -29.44 0.86
C ARG A 44 52.78 -28.93 0.45
N SER A 45 52.25 -29.42 -0.65
CA SER A 45 50.90 -29.08 -1.13
C SER A 45 49.83 -29.48 -0.12
N GLN A 46 49.98 -30.62 0.55
CA GLN A 46 49.07 -31.06 1.60
C GLN A 46 49.12 -30.14 2.85
N GLY A 47 50.32 -29.72 3.26
CA GLY A 47 50.50 -28.77 4.36
C GLY A 47 49.90 -27.40 4.03
N GLN A 48 50.16 -26.91 2.81
CA GLN A 48 49.61 -25.65 2.31
C GLN A 48 48.09 -25.70 2.21
N TYR A 49 47.52 -26.81 1.73
CA TYR A 49 46.08 -27.04 1.68
C TYR A 49 45.43 -26.94 3.08
N ASN A 50 46.03 -27.54 4.10
CA ASN A 50 45.50 -27.48 5.47
C ASN A 50 45.52 -26.04 6.03
N LEU A 51 46.59 -25.30 5.76
CA LEU A 51 46.72 -23.89 6.16
C LEU A 51 45.71 -23.00 5.43
N ASP A 52 45.58 -23.15 4.12
CA ASP A 52 44.66 -22.36 3.31
C ASP A 52 43.20 -22.69 3.63
N THR A 53 42.89 -23.96 3.91
CA THR A 53 41.58 -24.37 4.42
C THR A 53 41.29 -23.74 5.77
N SER A 54 42.26 -23.72 6.68
CA SER A 54 42.10 -23.09 8.00
C SER A 54 41.88 -21.58 7.88
N ARG A 55 42.66 -20.90 7.02
CA ARG A 55 42.50 -19.48 6.73
C ARG A 55 41.14 -19.17 6.09
N ALA A 56 40.71 -19.99 5.13
CA ALA A 56 39.39 -19.85 4.51
C ALA A 56 38.26 -19.97 5.55
N ASN A 57 38.37 -20.92 6.49
CA ASN A 57 37.39 -21.08 7.56
C ASN A 57 37.33 -19.85 8.49
N VAL A 58 38.48 -19.28 8.86
CA VAL A 58 38.53 -18.04 9.65
C VAL A 58 37.89 -16.88 8.90
N ASN A 59 38.26 -16.68 7.63
CA ASN A 59 37.68 -15.62 6.80
C ASN A 59 36.16 -15.77 6.66
N GLN A 60 35.66 -17.00 6.55
CA GLN A 60 34.22 -17.28 6.51
C GLN A 60 33.52 -16.93 7.84
N GLN A 61 34.15 -17.23 8.98
CA GLN A 61 33.62 -16.88 10.30
C GLN A 61 33.59 -15.36 10.50
N GLU A 62 34.65 -14.65 10.11
CA GLU A 62 34.71 -13.20 10.17
C GLU A 62 33.65 -12.55 9.26
N ALA A 63 33.48 -13.05 8.03
CA ALA A 63 32.43 -12.59 7.13
C ALA A 63 31.03 -12.79 7.70
N ASN A 64 30.78 -13.94 8.34
CA ASN A 64 29.51 -14.23 9.00
C ASN A 64 29.26 -13.30 10.20
N ALA A 65 30.29 -13.02 11.00
CA ALA A 65 30.19 -12.10 12.13
C ALA A 65 29.85 -10.68 11.67
N ALA A 66 30.57 -10.18 10.66
CA ALA A 66 30.31 -8.86 10.05
C ALA A 66 28.91 -8.79 9.44
N TYR A 67 28.42 -9.86 8.82
CA TYR A 67 27.05 -9.92 8.31
C TYR A 67 26.01 -9.78 9.43
N ILE A 68 26.17 -10.50 10.55
CA ILE A 68 25.26 -10.42 11.69
C ILE A 68 25.28 -9.03 12.32
N GLU A 69 26.47 -8.44 12.49
CA GLU A 69 26.62 -7.08 13.03
C GLU A 69 25.93 -6.04 12.14
N ASN A 70 26.16 -6.10 10.82
CA ASN A 70 25.50 -5.22 9.86
C ASN A 70 23.98 -5.34 9.91
N ARG A 71 23.47 -6.57 10.07
CA ARG A 71 22.03 -6.81 10.21
C ARG A 71 21.47 -6.21 11.49
N ASN A 72 22.15 -6.40 12.63
CA ASN A 72 21.75 -5.82 13.91
C ASN A 72 21.75 -4.29 13.85
N ARG A 73 22.82 -3.70 13.28
CA ARG A 73 22.93 -2.25 13.07
C ARG A 73 21.82 -1.70 12.19
N ALA A 74 21.44 -2.42 11.12
CA ALA A 74 20.31 -2.03 10.29
C ALA A 74 18.98 -2.04 11.06
N GLN A 75 18.77 -3.02 11.95
CA GLN A 75 17.59 -3.07 12.82
C GLN A 75 17.57 -1.91 13.81
N GLU A 76 18.68 -1.65 14.49
CA GLU A 76 18.83 -0.52 15.42
C GLU A 76 18.49 0.82 14.74
N VAL A 77 19.07 1.07 13.56
CA VAL A 77 18.80 2.28 12.78
C VAL A 77 17.31 2.40 12.44
N TRP A 78 16.65 1.29 12.08
CA TRP A 78 15.22 1.32 11.79
C TRP A 78 14.37 1.70 13.02
N PHE A 79 14.63 1.07 14.17
CA PHE A 79 13.91 1.39 15.41
C PHE A 79 14.18 2.82 15.87
N ASP A 80 15.42 3.30 15.71
CA ASP A 80 15.80 4.67 16.03
C ASP A 80 15.09 5.68 15.15
N MET A 81 15.06 5.44 13.83
CA MET A 81 14.32 6.29 12.89
C MET A 81 12.83 6.31 13.22
N ARG A 82 12.24 5.15 13.54
CA ARG A 82 10.84 5.06 13.95
C ARG A 82 10.57 5.85 15.23
N ARG A 83 11.38 5.65 16.27
CA ARG A 83 11.26 6.37 17.55
C ARG A 83 11.37 7.87 17.36
N ARG A 84 12.31 8.35 16.53
CA ARG A 84 12.45 9.78 16.21
C ARG A 84 11.23 10.32 15.46
N ASN A 85 10.70 9.56 14.50
CA ASN A 85 9.51 9.96 13.75
C ASN A 85 8.27 10.01 14.65
N ASP A 86 8.08 9.00 15.50
CA ASP A 86 6.96 8.95 16.44
C ASP A 86 7.04 10.10 17.46
N ALA A 87 8.24 10.43 17.97
CA ALA A 87 8.47 11.58 18.83
C ALA A 87 8.14 12.91 18.12
N PHE A 88 8.64 13.09 16.90
CA PHE A 88 8.35 14.28 16.09
C PHE A 88 6.85 14.43 15.77
N ARG A 89 6.16 13.32 15.49
CA ARG A 89 4.71 13.31 15.30
C ARG A 89 3.97 13.63 16.58
N ALA A 90 4.45 13.17 17.74
CA ALA A 90 3.85 13.47 19.02
C ALA A 90 4.03 14.94 19.41
N GLU A 91 5.18 15.54 19.11
CA GLU A 91 5.46 16.97 19.31
C GLU A 91 4.58 17.85 18.41
N GLN A 92 4.34 17.42 17.17
CA GLN A 92 3.46 18.13 16.24
C GLN A 92 1.99 17.75 16.36
N ALA A 93 1.65 16.71 17.13
CA ALA A 93 0.28 16.31 17.30
C ALA A 93 -0.44 17.43 18.05
N GLY A 94 -1.43 18.03 17.39
CA GLY A 94 -2.38 18.92 18.06
C GLY A 94 -3.13 18.20 19.19
N PRO A 95 -3.96 18.93 19.94
CA PRO A 95 -4.77 18.37 21.01
C PRO A 95 -5.55 17.14 20.50
N ARG A 96 -5.43 16.01 21.22
CA ARG A 96 -6.20 14.80 20.87
C ARG A 96 -7.69 15.13 21.00
N VAL A 97 -8.42 14.91 19.92
CA VAL A 97 -9.88 15.10 19.91
C VAL A 97 -10.48 14.17 20.97
N THR A 98 -11.25 14.72 21.91
CA THR A 98 -11.84 13.93 23.00
C THR A 98 -12.92 13.00 22.46
N SER A 99 -13.23 11.92 23.17
CA SER A 99 -14.33 11.02 22.79
C SER A 99 -15.67 11.75 22.63
N GLU A 100 -15.93 12.75 23.47
CA GLU A 100 -17.11 13.61 23.37
C GLU A 100 -17.09 14.49 22.12
N GLN A 101 -15.93 15.07 21.78
CA GLN A 101 -15.78 15.83 20.53
C GLN A 101 -15.94 14.94 19.30
N ILE A 102 -15.41 13.71 19.33
CA ILE A 102 -15.62 12.71 18.28
C ILE A 102 -17.11 12.40 18.16
N PHE A 103 -17.80 12.13 19.28
CA PHE A 103 -19.23 11.86 19.29
C PHE A 103 -20.02 13.04 18.71
N ARG A 104 -19.71 14.27 19.12
CA ARG A 104 -20.34 15.48 18.56
C ARG A 104 -20.09 15.65 17.07
N ILE A 105 -18.85 15.47 16.61
CA ILE A 105 -18.51 15.56 15.17
C ILE A 105 -19.27 14.49 14.39
N ASN A 106 -19.35 13.27 14.91
CA ASN A 106 -20.09 12.18 14.28
C ASN A 106 -21.60 12.46 14.28
N ALA A 107 -22.16 12.96 15.39
CA ALA A 107 -23.57 13.35 15.47
C ALA A 107 -23.91 14.51 14.53
N GLN A 108 -23.00 15.46 14.33
CA GLN A 108 -23.14 16.55 13.36
C GLN A 108 -23.00 16.09 11.90
N ARG A 109 -22.22 15.04 11.66
CA ARG A 109 -22.01 14.45 10.33
C ARG A 109 -23.03 13.39 9.96
N ALA A 110 -23.79 12.87 10.93
CA ALA A 110 -24.89 11.97 10.64
C ALA A 110 -25.86 12.70 9.71
N PRO A 111 -26.21 12.11 8.54
CA PRO A 111 -27.19 12.72 7.66
C PRO A 111 -28.46 12.98 8.47
N LYS A 112 -28.97 14.21 8.36
CA LYS A 112 -30.21 14.58 9.05
C LYS A 112 -31.28 13.60 8.57
N ARG A 113 -31.99 12.98 9.52
CA ARG A 113 -33.17 12.14 9.21
C ARG A 113 -34.15 12.98 8.39
N LEU A 114 -35.05 12.32 7.66
CA LEU A 114 -36.16 13.01 6.99
C LEU A 114 -36.85 13.91 8.04
N ASN A 115 -36.87 15.22 7.81
CA ASN A 115 -37.55 16.16 8.71
C ASN A 115 -39.07 15.97 8.57
N ASP A 116 -39.84 16.38 9.57
CA ASP A 116 -41.31 16.35 9.57
C ASP A 116 -41.97 17.08 8.38
N ASP A 117 -41.22 17.93 7.65
CA ASP A 117 -41.68 18.56 6.39
C ASP A 117 -41.59 17.63 5.17
N GLN A 118 -40.86 16.51 5.27
CA GLN A 118 -40.56 15.57 4.18
C GLN A 118 -41.34 14.25 4.30
N ILE A 119 -41.84 13.93 5.49
CA ILE A 119 -42.80 12.84 5.75
C ILE A 119 -44.00 13.47 6.47
N ASP A 120 -45.21 13.29 5.94
CA ASP A 120 -46.41 13.63 6.70
C ASP A 120 -46.58 12.64 7.88
N PRO A 121 -46.50 13.11 9.15
CA PRO A 121 -46.56 12.23 10.31
C PRO A 121 -47.93 11.57 10.52
N VAL A 122 -48.98 12.07 9.86
CA VAL A 122 -50.36 11.58 10.00
C VAL A 122 -50.70 10.54 8.94
N THR A 123 -50.16 10.67 7.73
CA THR A 123 -50.49 9.79 6.60
C THR A 123 -49.35 8.84 6.22
N GLY A 124 -48.11 9.15 6.61
CA GLY A 124 -46.92 8.42 6.17
C GLY A 124 -46.50 8.73 4.73
N GLU A 125 -47.11 9.74 4.10
CA GLU A 125 -46.80 10.16 2.73
C GLU A 125 -45.44 10.88 2.64
N LEU A 126 -44.71 10.59 1.56
CA LEU A 126 -43.41 11.20 1.28
C LEU A 126 -43.58 12.44 0.39
N HIS A 127 -43.04 13.57 0.82
CA HIS A 127 -42.98 14.79 0.01
C HIS A 127 -41.77 14.75 -0.94
N TRP A 128 -42.01 14.28 -2.17
CA TRP A 128 -40.98 14.14 -3.19
C TRP A 128 -40.49 15.51 -3.71
N PRO A 129 -39.16 15.76 -3.75
CA PRO A 129 -38.58 16.87 -4.48
C PRO A 129 -39.02 16.89 -5.95
N LEU A 130 -39.19 18.08 -6.54
CA LEU A 130 -39.70 18.25 -7.91
C LEU A 130 -39.01 17.35 -8.96
N LEU A 131 -37.69 17.20 -8.84
CA LEU A 131 -36.89 16.35 -9.73
C LEU A 131 -37.33 14.88 -9.68
N LEU A 132 -37.63 14.39 -8.47
CA LEU A 132 -38.02 13.01 -8.20
C LEU A 132 -39.50 12.75 -8.54
N THR A 133 -40.28 13.79 -8.81
CA THR A 133 -41.66 13.68 -9.31
C THR A 133 -41.73 13.31 -10.80
N SER A 134 -40.60 13.33 -11.51
CA SER A 134 -40.51 12.95 -12.92
C SER A 134 -40.98 11.50 -13.15
N MET A 135 -41.55 11.25 -14.33
CA MET A 135 -42.06 9.94 -14.76
C MET A 135 -40.99 8.84 -14.76
N ILE A 136 -39.71 9.21 -14.89
CA ILE A 136 -38.57 8.28 -14.87
C ILE A 136 -38.47 7.59 -13.50
N TYR A 137 -38.91 8.26 -12.43
CA TYR A 137 -38.79 7.77 -11.06
C TYR A 137 -40.07 7.13 -10.50
N THR A 138 -41.20 7.29 -11.18
CA THR A 138 -42.48 6.68 -10.80
C THR A 138 -42.41 5.20 -10.39
N PRO A 139 -41.77 4.29 -11.16
CA PRO A 139 -41.74 2.87 -10.78
C PRO A 139 -41.02 2.62 -9.45
N TYR A 140 -40.08 3.48 -9.05
CA TYR A 140 -39.42 3.36 -7.75
C TYR A 140 -40.27 3.99 -6.65
N ARG A 141 -40.88 5.15 -6.92
CA ARG A 141 -41.73 5.86 -5.96
C ARG A 141 -42.91 5.01 -5.52
N GLU A 142 -43.61 4.36 -6.44
CA GLU A 142 -44.75 3.50 -6.10
C GLU A 142 -44.38 2.39 -5.10
N VAL A 143 -43.20 1.77 -5.28
CA VAL A 143 -42.70 0.72 -4.36
C VAL A 143 -42.33 1.31 -3.00
N ILE A 144 -41.71 2.48 -2.99
CA ILE A 144 -41.28 3.17 -1.76
C ILE A 144 -42.51 3.67 -0.99
N ASP A 145 -43.42 4.38 -1.64
CA ASP A 145 -44.66 4.92 -1.05
C ASP A 145 -45.50 3.80 -0.44
N ALA A 146 -45.72 2.70 -1.18
CA ALA A 146 -46.43 1.53 -0.64
C ALA A 146 -45.70 0.91 0.57
N GLY A 147 -44.36 0.91 0.57
CA GLY A 147 -43.56 0.44 1.70
C GLY A 147 -43.73 1.29 2.95
N PHE A 148 -43.74 2.62 2.81
CA PHE A 148 -43.91 3.56 3.90
C PHE A 148 -45.35 3.59 4.43
N GLU A 149 -46.35 3.48 3.57
CA GLU A 149 -47.76 3.34 3.98
C GLU A 149 -47.97 2.05 4.80
N ASN A 150 -47.43 0.91 4.33
CA ASN A 150 -47.50 -0.35 5.06
C ASN A 150 -46.79 -0.26 6.43
N ARG A 151 -45.65 0.43 6.49
CA ARG A 151 -44.93 0.68 7.75
C ARG A 151 -45.77 1.54 8.70
N HIS A 152 -46.42 2.58 8.20
CA HIS A 152 -47.28 3.45 9.01
C HIS A 152 -48.46 2.67 9.60
N GLN A 153 -49.17 1.88 8.78
CA GLN A 153 -50.33 1.10 9.23
C GLN A 153 -49.98 0.04 10.27
N LYS A 154 -48.80 -0.57 10.18
CA LYS A 154 -48.39 -1.72 11.04
C LYS A 154 -47.40 -1.35 12.14
N GLY A 155 -46.88 -0.12 12.15
CA GLY A 155 -45.79 0.33 13.03
C GLY A 155 -44.40 -0.20 12.65
N SER A 156 -44.31 -1.24 11.82
CA SER A 156 -43.05 -1.77 11.28
C SER A 156 -43.24 -2.31 9.86
N PHE A 157 -42.13 -2.56 9.17
CA PHE A 157 -42.17 -3.42 7.99
C PHE A 157 -42.66 -4.81 8.39
N SER A 158 -43.56 -5.39 7.60
CA SER A 158 -44.23 -6.65 7.93
C SER A 158 -43.33 -7.88 7.82
N ASP A 159 -42.29 -7.82 6.98
CA ASP A 159 -41.35 -8.91 6.76
C ASP A 159 -39.99 -8.36 6.28
N PHE A 160 -38.93 -9.15 6.43
CA PHE A 160 -37.59 -8.84 5.95
C PHE A 160 -37.57 -8.67 4.41
N ASP A 161 -38.30 -9.51 3.69
CA ASP A 161 -38.36 -9.41 2.22
C ASP A 161 -39.06 -8.13 1.75
N ALA A 162 -40.10 -7.69 2.47
CA ALA A 162 -40.77 -6.43 2.20
C ALA A 162 -39.84 -5.23 2.47
N HIS A 163 -39.13 -5.25 3.60
CA HIS A 163 -38.11 -4.25 3.92
C HIS A 163 -37.01 -4.19 2.84
N GLN A 164 -36.48 -5.35 2.45
CA GLN A 164 -35.42 -5.44 1.45
C GLN A 164 -35.87 -4.99 0.06
N THR A 165 -37.15 -5.15 -0.27
CA THR A 165 -37.73 -4.64 -1.52
C THR A 165 -37.71 -3.11 -1.55
N VAL A 166 -38.06 -2.46 -0.44
CA VAL A 166 -38.00 -1.00 -0.30
C VAL A 166 -36.56 -0.51 -0.36
N VAL A 167 -35.64 -1.15 0.37
CA VAL A 167 -34.20 -0.81 0.32
C VAL A 167 -33.66 -0.87 -1.11
N LYS A 168 -33.97 -1.94 -1.86
CA LYS A 168 -33.56 -2.10 -3.25
C LYS A 168 -34.15 -1.03 -4.16
N ALA A 169 -35.41 -0.65 -3.95
CA ALA A 169 -36.06 0.41 -4.73
C ALA A 169 -35.38 1.77 -4.50
N VAL A 170 -35.05 2.10 -3.24
CA VAL A 170 -34.31 3.32 -2.89
C VAL A 170 -32.92 3.34 -3.53
N ASP A 171 -32.16 2.24 -3.39
CA ASP A 171 -30.81 2.15 -3.97
C ASP A 171 -30.87 2.25 -5.51
N SER A 172 -31.84 1.59 -6.16
CA SER A 172 -32.01 1.65 -7.62
C SER A 172 -32.39 3.04 -8.12
N MET A 173 -33.28 3.73 -7.39
CA MET A 173 -33.67 5.11 -7.69
C MET A 173 -32.49 6.07 -7.54
N TYR A 174 -31.66 5.85 -6.52
CA TYR A 174 -30.47 6.64 -6.27
C TYR A 174 -29.40 6.46 -7.35
N ASP A 175 -29.21 5.22 -7.83
CA ASP A 175 -28.34 4.93 -8.96
C ASP A 175 -28.83 5.60 -10.25
N GLU A 176 -30.14 5.60 -10.50
CA GLU A 176 -30.71 6.27 -11.67
C GLU A 176 -30.54 7.80 -11.61
N LEU A 177 -30.70 8.40 -10.42
CA LEU A 177 -30.39 9.81 -10.16
C LEU A 177 -28.92 10.14 -10.44
N LYS A 178 -27.99 9.28 -10.00
CA LYS A 178 -26.55 9.48 -10.21
C LYS A 178 -26.15 9.39 -11.68
N LYS A 179 -26.73 8.47 -12.45
CA LYS A 179 -26.44 8.33 -13.89
C LYS A 179 -26.73 9.61 -14.67
N ARG A 180 -27.74 10.35 -14.24
CA ARG A 180 -28.26 11.55 -14.91
C ARG A 180 -27.82 12.86 -14.25
N ILE A 181 -26.82 12.82 -13.36
CA ILE A 181 -26.30 14.01 -12.67
C ILE A 181 -25.93 15.16 -13.62
N ARG A 182 -25.50 14.84 -14.85
CA ARG A 182 -25.10 15.82 -15.86
C ARG A 182 -26.28 16.49 -16.57
N ASP A 183 -27.46 15.89 -16.48
CA ASP A 183 -28.67 16.35 -17.18
C ASP A 183 -29.53 17.27 -16.30
N TYR A 184 -29.15 17.42 -15.03
CA TYR A 184 -29.92 18.14 -14.02
C TYR A 184 -29.27 19.47 -13.64
N GLU A 185 -30.13 20.42 -13.27
CA GLU A 185 -29.69 21.67 -12.68
C GLU A 185 -29.00 21.39 -11.33
N PRO A 186 -27.82 21.98 -11.04
CA PRO A 186 -27.03 21.60 -9.87
C PRO A 186 -27.77 21.71 -8.54
N GLN A 187 -28.58 22.75 -8.35
CA GLN A 187 -29.31 22.94 -7.09
C GLN A 187 -30.40 21.86 -6.92
N GLN A 188 -31.19 21.60 -7.97
CA GLN A 188 -32.19 20.52 -7.97
C GLN A 188 -31.57 19.13 -7.70
N TYR A 189 -30.39 18.86 -8.26
CA TYR A 189 -29.68 17.62 -7.98
C TYR A 189 -29.26 17.51 -6.51
N ILE A 190 -28.71 18.59 -5.93
CA ILE A 190 -28.30 18.61 -4.52
C ILE A 190 -29.49 18.33 -3.60
N ASP A 191 -30.63 18.97 -3.86
CA ASP A 191 -31.84 18.80 -3.05
C ASP A 191 -32.39 17.38 -3.14
N ALA A 192 -32.45 16.82 -4.36
CA ALA A 192 -32.84 15.43 -4.58
C ALA A 192 -31.86 14.43 -3.94
N ASN A 193 -30.55 14.68 -4.06
CA ASN A 193 -29.52 13.82 -3.49
C ASN A 193 -29.60 13.79 -1.95
N ARG A 194 -29.77 14.96 -1.32
CA ARG A 194 -29.93 15.07 0.14
C ARG A 194 -31.18 14.33 0.61
N PHE A 195 -32.29 14.44 -0.12
CA PHE A 195 -33.51 13.69 0.18
C PHE A 195 -33.28 12.17 0.08
N MET A 196 -32.63 11.69 -0.98
CA MET A 196 -32.34 10.27 -1.16
C MET A 196 -31.39 9.71 -0.09
N GLU A 197 -30.40 10.50 0.35
CA GLU A 197 -29.52 10.13 1.47
C GLU A 197 -30.29 9.98 2.78
N ALA A 198 -31.18 10.93 3.09
CA ALA A 198 -32.05 10.87 4.26
C ALA A 198 -33.01 9.67 4.20
N LEU A 199 -33.59 9.42 3.02
CA LEU A 199 -34.49 8.28 2.77
C LEU A 199 -33.77 6.94 2.94
N SER A 200 -32.57 6.78 2.37
CA SER A 200 -31.78 5.56 2.52
C SER A 200 -31.42 5.29 3.99
N HIS A 201 -31.08 6.33 4.74
CA HIS A 201 -30.83 6.20 6.16
C HIS A 201 -32.08 5.78 6.93
N ASP A 202 -33.24 6.39 6.66
CA ASP A 202 -34.49 6.07 7.37
C ASP A 202 -34.97 4.64 7.11
N VAL A 203 -34.90 4.17 5.86
CA VAL A 203 -35.28 2.79 5.53
C VAL A 203 -34.32 1.78 6.18
N ARG A 204 -33.01 2.06 6.22
CA ARG A 204 -32.01 1.14 6.81
C ARG A 204 -32.05 1.13 8.34
N PHE A 205 -32.41 2.25 8.95
CA PHE A 205 -32.47 2.42 10.40
C PHE A 205 -33.88 2.89 10.81
N PRO A 206 -34.90 2.03 10.66
CA PRO A 206 -36.26 2.40 11.02
C PRO A 206 -36.32 2.73 12.51
N SER A 207 -36.86 3.90 12.87
CA SER A 207 -37.18 4.22 14.25
C SER A 207 -38.24 3.24 14.77
N SER A 208 -37.96 2.68 15.95
CA SER A 208 -38.89 1.87 16.76
C SER A 208 -40.10 2.68 17.20
#